data_AF-A0A819KGE6-F1
#
_entry.id   AF-A0A819KGE6-F1
#
_cell.length_a   1.000
_cell.length_b   1.000
_cell.length_c   1.000
_cell.angle_alpha   90.00
_cell.angle_beta   90.00
_cell.angle_gamma   90.00
#
_symmetry.space_group_name_H-M   'P 1'
#
loop_
_entity.id
_entity.type
_entity.pdbx_description
1 polymer ?
#
loop_
_entity_poly.entity_id
_entity_poly.type
_entity_poly.pdbx_seq_one_letter_code
_entity_poly.pdbx_strand_id
1 'polypeptide(L)'
;MALLHLVIILVSFNFYQTTILPNLVGDILLTRLESPYDSTGDAIIPYGSTVTIESGTTLRFSRGSQLIVRGTLLAKGTFDRRIIFTSSTSALYYDQQQIYRKSDSNIRFRLVDGSNIQNGLLQMFFKNRWRYVCTEFFRWFDYDASLTCRMMGFRNGSVIPYRVNNSESLWYGLQIDHPACRSNLDEHVLDCPGVRVPPRLGLHICDDKQYVRLQCDGFFDPLSVLNWGGIVFERKFSTNKLSDIPEISDSASPVFNDINQRQSILNYVDILHAGLRPELTIRHYAERYAALTVFDNLINPLFDNITVLYSASDGMNFSNVGSSIRLRNSVSAYNRGHGIAVTSRYGNVTLDNVHIFDNAGDGVYYAMNNTEWSLREQEESPKRLYKSFCETANSVEFPSYFTYRPPAAGTCCTQAFSSMYNTRLTVHFQSVFLADYRTRYRIELYNGQFDMMPLLANITFNRTLESLSSFSNELLVRLCHSCDDVRSLSCWNQSDRIQLYVVNDDGRDADVHIWNSRVVNNSLSGVRVVNLRSLIEINQTIINHNQRHGLDIDSGA
;
A
#
# COMPACT_ATOMS: atom_id res chain seq x y z
N MET A 1 -30.57 76.81 8.14
CA MET A 1 -30.90 75.46 7.63
C MET A 1 -29.62 74.83 7.10
N ALA A 2 -29.12 73.80 7.77
CA ALA A 2 -28.06 72.94 7.23
C ALA A 2 -28.39 71.52 7.68
N LEU A 3 -28.77 70.67 6.72
CA LEU A 3 -29.04 69.24 6.93
C LEU A 3 -27.71 68.50 6.99
N LEU A 4 -27.47 67.76 8.08
CA LEU A 4 -26.40 66.79 8.21
C LEU A 4 -26.97 65.42 7.79
N HIS A 5 -26.57 64.90 6.62
CA HIS A 5 -26.89 63.53 6.23
C HIS A 5 -25.88 62.56 6.83
N LEU A 6 -26.35 61.73 7.76
CA LEU A 6 -25.63 60.60 8.31
C LEU A 6 -25.72 59.43 7.32
N VAL A 7 -24.62 59.09 6.65
CA VAL A 7 -24.52 57.88 5.82
C VAL A 7 -24.10 56.72 6.72
N ILE A 8 -25.02 55.79 6.97
CA ILE A 8 -24.73 54.52 7.65
C ILE A 8 -24.17 53.56 6.62
N ILE A 9 -22.87 53.27 6.71
CA ILE A 9 -22.22 52.21 5.93
C ILE A 9 -22.53 50.87 6.62
N LEU A 10 -23.44 50.09 6.02
CA LEU A 10 -23.65 48.69 6.38
C LEU A 10 -22.45 47.88 5.88
N VAL A 11 -21.53 47.55 6.79
CA VAL A 11 -20.49 46.56 6.53
C VAL A 11 -21.14 45.18 6.59
N SER A 12 -21.43 44.60 5.43
CA SER A 12 -21.87 43.21 5.32
C SER A 12 -20.72 42.29 5.70
N PHE A 13 -20.76 41.71 6.90
CA PHE A 13 -19.94 40.56 7.23
C PHE A 13 -20.44 39.37 6.41
N ASN A 14 -19.73 39.02 5.33
CA ASN A 14 -19.92 37.73 4.68
C ASN A 14 -19.41 36.65 5.63
N PHE A 15 -20.31 36.07 6.43
CA PHE A 15 -20.06 34.76 7.01
C PHE A 15 -20.03 33.77 5.84
N TYR A 16 -18.87 33.18 5.52
CA TYR A 16 -18.83 32.00 4.66
C TYR A 16 -19.58 30.89 5.39
N GLN A 17 -20.84 30.68 4.99
CA GLN A 17 -21.66 29.61 5.53
C GLN A 17 -21.03 28.27 5.08
N THR A 18 -20.67 27.42 6.03
CA THR A 18 -20.21 26.06 5.73
C THR A 18 -21.42 25.19 5.41
N THR A 19 -21.29 24.33 4.40
CA THR A 19 -22.38 23.43 4.00
C THR A 19 -22.20 22.10 4.70
N ILE A 20 -23.26 21.56 5.33
CA ILE A 20 -23.20 20.19 5.88
C ILE A 20 -23.22 19.21 4.71
N LEU A 21 -22.32 18.22 4.71
CA LEU A 21 -22.29 17.19 3.69
C LEU A 21 -23.64 16.45 3.66
N PRO A 22 -24.33 16.37 2.50
CA PRO A 22 -25.63 15.72 2.41
C PRO A 22 -25.50 14.19 2.53
N ASN A 23 -26.63 13.52 2.69
CA ASN A 23 -26.69 12.07 2.55
C ASN A 23 -26.34 11.67 1.11
N LEU A 24 -25.37 10.76 0.94
CA LEU A 24 -24.78 10.42 -0.35
C LEU A 24 -25.51 9.26 -1.06
N VAL A 25 -26.85 9.27 -1.01
CA VAL A 25 -27.73 8.22 -1.60
C VAL A 25 -28.31 8.71 -2.93
N GLY A 26 -28.21 7.88 -3.97
CA GLY A 26 -28.64 8.20 -5.33
C GLY A 26 -27.55 8.89 -6.15
N ASP A 27 -27.95 9.66 -7.15
CA ASP A 27 -27.04 10.47 -7.97
C ASP A 27 -26.91 11.87 -7.37
N ILE A 28 -25.77 12.13 -6.73
CA ILE A 28 -25.49 13.37 -6.00
C ILE A 28 -24.38 14.14 -6.70
N LEU A 29 -24.58 15.45 -6.87
CA LEU A 29 -23.56 16.38 -7.35
C LEU A 29 -23.15 17.31 -6.21
N LEU A 30 -21.88 17.27 -5.82
CA LEU A 30 -21.28 18.21 -4.88
C LEU A 30 -20.64 19.36 -5.66
N THR A 31 -21.24 20.53 -5.57
CA THR A 31 -20.87 21.71 -6.36
C THR A 31 -19.79 22.53 -5.68
N ARG A 32 -18.99 23.25 -6.47
CA ARG A 32 -17.98 24.16 -5.92
C ARG A 32 -18.59 25.36 -5.19
N LEU A 33 -19.79 25.79 -5.58
CA LEU A 33 -20.46 26.95 -4.99
C LEU A 33 -20.83 26.74 -3.51
N GLU A 34 -21.11 25.49 -3.14
CA GLU A 34 -21.45 25.09 -1.77
C GLU A 34 -20.23 24.63 -0.96
N SER A 35 -19.03 24.66 -1.55
CA SER A 35 -17.78 24.33 -0.87
C SER A 35 -17.43 25.37 0.20
N PRO A 36 -16.93 24.97 1.39
CA PRO A 36 -16.60 23.61 1.79
C PRO A 36 -17.79 22.82 2.33
N TYR A 37 -17.77 21.51 2.10
CA TYR A 37 -18.69 20.56 2.73
C TYR A 37 -18.08 19.96 4.00
N ASP A 38 -18.81 20.01 5.12
CA ASP A 38 -18.38 19.47 6.41
C ASP A 38 -19.15 18.18 6.74
N SER A 39 -18.40 17.11 7.03
CA SER A 39 -18.93 15.87 7.60
C SER A 39 -18.63 15.78 9.09
N THR A 40 -19.65 15.59 9.91
CA THR A 40 -19.54 15.40 11.37
C THR A 40 -19.43 13.94 11.80
N GLY A 41 -19.43 13.01 10.83
CA GLY A 41 -19.34 11.57 11.02
C GLY A 41 -18.92 10.88 9.73
N ASP A 42 -19.02 9.55 9.70
CA ASP A 42 -18.72 8.80 8.49
C ASP A 42 -19.73 9.14 7.38
N ALA A 43 -19.21 9.41 6.18
CA ALA A 43 -19.98 9.62 4.97
C ALA A 43 -19.93 8.34 4.14
N ILE A 44 -21.09 7.81 3.74
CA ILE A 44 -21.16 6.52 3.04
C ILE A 44 -21.82 6.74 1.69
N ILE A 45 -21.15 6.34 0.60
CA ILE A 45 -21.74 6.20 -0.73
C ILE A 45 -22.18 4.74 -0.88
N PRO A 46 -23.47 4.40 -0.71
CA PRO A 46 -23.92 3.01 -0.76
C PRO A 46 -23.95 2.47 -2.20
N TYR A 47 -24.13 1.15 -2.33
CA TYR A 47 -24.30 0.50 -3.62
C TYR A 47 -25.43 1.14 -4.44
N GLY A 48 -25.21 1.24 -5.76
CA GLY A 48 -26.16 1.87 -6.68
C GLY A 48 -26.18 3.40 -6.66
N SER A 49 -25.46 4.05 -5.74
CA SER A 49 -25.34 5.51 -5.69
C SER A 49 -24.09 6.00 -6.41
N THR A 50 -24.17 7.18 -7.01
CA THR A 50 -23.06 7.85 -7.68
C THR A 50 -22.89 9.26 -7.12
N VAL A 51 -21.72 9.56 -6.55
CA VAL A 51 -21.39 10.93 -6.14
C VAL A 51 -20.40 11.52 -7.13
N THR A 52 -20.78 12.64 -7.74
CA THR A 52 -19.90 13.44 -8.59
C THR A 52 -19.47 14.68 -7.81
N ILE A 53 -18.17 14.99 -7.84
CA ILE A 53 -17.61 16.15 -7.14
C ILE A 53 -17.01 17.10 -8.19
N GLU A 54 -17.47 18.34 -8.20
CA GLU A 54 -16.93 19.37 -9.09
C GLU A 54 -15.49 19.75 -8.72
N SER A 55 -14.72 20.17 -9.73
CA SER A 55 -13.35 20.66 -9.55
C SER A 55 -13.30 21.87 -8.60
N GLY A 56 -12.32 21.88 -7.70
CA GLY A 56 -12.12 22.97 -6.72
C GLY A 56 -13.00 22.87 -5.46
N THR A 57 -13.78 21.79 -5.32
CA THR A 57 -14.58 21.52 -4.12
C THR A 57 -13.70 20.98 -2.98
N THR A 58 -13.93 21.47 -1.77
CA THR A 58 -13.28 21.00 -0.54
C THR A 58 -14.28 20.25 0.34
N LEU A 59 -13.91 19.06 0.79
CA LEU A 59 -14.64 18.27 1.78
C LEU A 59 -13.78 18.15 3.04
N ARG A 60 -14.38 18.46 4.20
CA ARG A 60 -13.72 18.40 5.50
C ARG A 60 -14.43 17.41 6.41
N PHE A 61 -13.65 16.60 7.10
CA PHE A 61 -14.17 15.53 7.95
C PHE A 61 -13.81 15.77 9.41
N SER A 62 -14.72 15.47 10.33
CA SER A 62 -14.38 15.37 11.75
C SER A 62 -13.31 14.31 12.01
N ARG A 63 -12.66 14.44 13.16
CA ARG A 63 -11.64 13.49 13.63
C ARG A 63 -12.12 12.04 13.50
N GLY A 64 -11.28 11.20 12.89
CA GLY A 64 -11.55 9.77 12.69
C GLY A 64 -12.64 9.45 11.67
N SER A 65 -13.45 10.41 11.24
CA SER A 65 -14.55 10.15 10.30
C SER A 65 -14.05 9.79 8.91
N GLN A 66 -14.72 8.85 8.25
CA GLN A 66 -14.31 8.29 6.95
C GLN A 66 -15.24 8.68 5.81
N LEU A 67 -14.73 8.64 4.58
CA LEU A 67 -15.55 8.53 3.38
C LEU A 67 -15.51 7.09 2.88
N ILE A 68 -16.61 6.36 3.06
CA ILE A 68 -16.74 4.95 2.70
C ILE A 68 -17.45 4.85 1.35
N VAL A 69 -16.78 4.29 0.35
CA VAL A 69 -17.27 4.19 -1.02
C VAL A 69 -17.58 2.75 -1.38
N ARG A 70 -18.88 2.40 -1.35
CA ARG A 70 -19.45 1.13 -1.85
C ARG A 70 -20.02 1.30 -3.26
N GLY A 71 -20.62 2.45 -3.53
CA GLY A 71 -21.12 2.88 -4.83
C GLY A 71 -20.02 3.38 -5.76
N THR A 72 -20.26 4.50 -6.43
CA THR A 72 -19.33 5.12 -7.38
C THR A 72 -18.97 6.54 -6.94
N LEU A 73 -17.67 6.84 -6.86
CA LEU A 73 -17.16 8.20 -6.62
C LEU A 73 -16.49 8.73 -7.88
N LEU A 74 -17.00 9.83 -8.41
CA LEU A 74 -16.45 10.55 -9.57
C LEU A 74 -15.87 11.89 -9.09
N ALA A 75 -14.62 11.87 -8.64
CA ALA A 75 -13.87 13.07 -8.24
C ALA A 75 -12.90 13.47 -9.37
N LYS A 76 -13.35 14.39 -10.23
CA LYS A 76 -12.59 14.86 -11.40
C LYS A 76 -12.25 16.34 -11.25
N GLY A 77 -11.17 16.61 -10.55
CA GLY A 77 -10.56 17.93 -10.45
C GLY A 77 -9.82 18.33 -11.72
N THR A 78 -9.14 19.47 -11.65
CA THR A 78 -8.23 19.97 -12.69
C THR A 78 -6.91 20.40 -12.06
N PHE A 79 -5.88 20.64 -12.89
CA PHE A 79 -4.57 21.08 -12.41
C PHE A 79 -4.64 22.37 -11.57
N ASP A 80 -5.47 23.34 -11.97
CA ASP A 80 -5.66 24.62 -11.25
C ASP A 80 -6.73 24.55 -10.15
N ARG A 81 -7.67 23.60 -10.23
CA ARG A 81 -8.76 23.43 -9.25
C ARG A 81 -8.87 21.98 -8.82
N ARG A 82 -7.92 21.58 -7.97
CA ARG A 82 -7.89 20.26 -7.35
C ARG A 82 -9.04 20.11 -6.35
N ILE A 83 -9.55 18.89 -6.21
CA ILE A 83 -10.53 18.55 -5.16
C ILE A 83 -9.77 18.21 -3.89
N ILE A 84 -10.18 18.75 -2.74
CA ILE A 84 -9.45 18.59 -1.48
C ILE A 84 -10.32 17.81 -0.48
N PHE A 85 -9.79 16.70 0.03
CA PHE A 85 -10.32 15.98 1.19
C PHE A 85 -9.36 16.20 2.36
N THR A 86 -9.86 16.75 3.47
CA THR A 86 -9.01 17.11 4.61
C THR A 86 -9.74 16.97 5.95
N SER A 87 -9.00 17.08 7.06
CA SER A 87 -9.60 17.19 8.38
C SER A 87 -10.23 18.57 8.57
N SER A 88 -11.38 18.63 9.23
CA SER A 88 -12.02 19.86 9.72
C SER A 88 -11.19 20.60 10.76
N THR A 89 -10.26 19.91 11.42
CA THR A 89 -9.30 20.49 12.37
C THR A 89 -7.95 20.83 11.74
N SER A 90 -7.85 20.85 10.40
CA SER A 90 -6.59 21.16 9.69
C SER A 90 -5.98 22.51 10.11
N ALA A 91 -6.80 23.51 10.46
CA ALA A 91 -6.32 24.81 10.96
C ALA A 91 -5.53 24.67 12.28
N LEU A 92 -5.90 23.72 13.16
CA LEU A 92 -5.21 23.48 14.42
C LEU A 92 -3.81 22.88 14.23
N TYR A 93 -3.52 22.28 13.07
CA TYR A 93 -2.17 21.79 12.78
C TYR A 93 -1.15 22.90 12.75
N TYR A 94 -1.50 24.07 12.20
CA TYR A 94 -0.55 25.18 12.11
C TYR A 94 -0.21 25.71 13.51
N ASP A 95 -1.20 25.87 14.37
CA ASP A 95 -1.02 26.32 15.75
C ASP A 95 -0.24 25.30 16.59
N GLN A 96 -0.59 24.01 16.49
CA GLN A 96 0.16 22.96 17.19
C GLN A 96 1.58 22.79 16.64
N GLN A 97 1.78 22.84 15.32
CA GLN A 97 3.13 22.85 14.75
C GLN A 97 3.94 24.05 15.22
N GLN A 98 3.33 25.24 15.40
CA GLN A 98 4.02 26.38 15.99
C GLN A 98 4.39 26.13 17.46
N ILE A 99 3.53 25.52 18.27
CA ILE A 99 3.87 25.15 19.65
C ILE A 99 5.04 24.15 19.67
N TYR A 100 5.01 23.12 18.82
CA TYR A 100 6.11 22.17 18.65
C TYR A 100 7.40 22.82 18.10
N ARG A 101 7.28 23.89 17.30
CA ARG A 101 8.42 24.65 16.74
C ARG A 101 8.92 25.79 17.65
N LYS A 102 8.15 26.19 18.66
CA LYS A 102 8.51 27.27 19.61
C LYS A 102 9.45 26.79 20.73
N SER A 103 9.65 25.47 20.85
CA SER A 103 10.86 24.91 21.44
C SER A 103 12.01 25.23 20.48
N ASP A 104 12.93 26.10 20.88
CA ASP A 104 13.96 26.78 20.06
C ASP A 104 15.09 25.87 19.54
N SER A 105 14.72 24.66 19.12
CA SER A 105 15.63 23.70 18.56
C SER A 105 14.83 22.82 17.60
N ASN A 106 15.29 22.76 16.35
CA ASN A 106 14.76 21.93 15.29
C ASN A 106 15.06 20.43 15.56
N ILE A 107 14.87 19.99 16.80
CA ILE A 107 15.13 18.64 17.30
C ILE A 107 14.04 17.76 16.73
N ARG A 108 14.46 16.89 15.81
CA ARG A 108 13.61 15.86 15.26
C ARG A 108 14.33 14.54 15.42
N PHE A 109 13.57 13.50 15.72
CA PHE A 109 14.08 12.15 15.82
C PHE A 109 13.41 11.28 14.77
N ARG A 110 14.14 10.27 14.28
CA ARG A 110 13.58 9.18 13.48
C ARG A 110 14.27 7.88 13.81
N LEU A 111 13.57 6.78 13.59
CA LEU A 111 14.14 5.44 13.57
C LEU A 111 14.49 5.07 12.13
N VAL A 112 15.66 4.47 11.94
CA VAL A 112 16.18 4.02 10.64
C VAL A 112 16.73 2.61 10.76
N ASP A 113 16.96 1.91 9.63
CA ASP A 113 17.57 0.56 9.64
C ASP A 113 16.80 -0.47 10.50
N GLY A 114 15.49 -0.25 10.59
CA GLY A 114 14.53 -1.12 11.25
C GLY A 114 13.95 -2.19 10.33
N SER A 115 13.35 -3.22 10.91
CA SER A 115 12.52 -4.18 10.18
C SER A 115 11.11 -3.64 9.90
N ASN A 116 10.69 -2.62 10.67
CA ASN A 116 9.42 -1.91 10.55
C ASN A 116 9.56 -0.50 11.12
N ILE A 117 8.50 0.31 11.02
CA ILE A 117 8.50 1.71 11.46
C ILE A 117 8.66 1.93 12.98
N GLN A 118 8.51 0.87 13.77
CA GLN A 118 8.53 0.90 15.23
C GLN A 118 9.88 0.55 15.81
N ASN A 119 10.84 0.09 15.00
CA ASN A 119 12.18 -0.21 15.51
C ASN A 119 13.26 0.33 14.59
N GLY A 120 14.45 0.48 15.14
CA GLY A 120 15.60 0.93 14.35
C GLY A 120 16.63 1.69 15.16
N LEU A 121 17.70 2.09 14.48
CA LEU A 121 18.70 3.02 14.96
C LEU A 121 18.13 4.42 15.08
N LEU A 122 18.44 5.09 16.18
CA LEU A 122 18.01 6.45 16.44
C LEU A 122 18.87 7.44 15.67
N GLN A 123 18.23 8.30 14.88
CA GLN A 123 18.86 9.50 14.33
C GLN A 123 18.21 10.77 14.90
N MET A 124 19.05 11.78 15.18
CA MET A 124 18.62 13.12 15.55
C MET A 124 18.97 14.11 14.44
N PHE A 125 18.03 14.98 14.07
CA PHE A 125 18.27 16.10 13.18
C PHE A 125 18.96 17.21 13.97
N PHE A 126 20.22 17.48 13.66
CA PHE A 126 21.04 18.44 14.38
C PHE A 126 22.01 19.16 13.45
N LYS A 127 22.03 20.49 13.52
CA LYS A 127 22.81 21.37 12.60
C LYS A 127 22.56 21.01 11.13
N ASN A 128 21.28 21.00 10.75
CA ASN A 128 20.79 20.75 9.38
C ASN A 128 21.17 19.39 8.77
N ARG A 129 21.53 18.38 9.59
CA ARG A 129 21.82 17.02 9.12
C ARG A 129 21.25 15.99 10.08
N TRP A 130 20.76 14.88 9.53
CA TRP A 130 20.46 13.68 10.31
C TRP A 130 21.75 13.00 10.74
N ARG A 131 21.82 12.56 12.00
CA ARG A 131 23.00 11.94 12.59
C ARG A 131 22.58 10.82 13.52
N TYR A 132 23.30 9.72 13.47
CA TYR A 132 23.11 8.62 14.40
C TYR A 132 23.45 9.04 15.83
N VAL A 133 22.71 8.49 16.79
CA VAL A 133 22.95 8.70 18.22
C VAL A 133 23.67 7.49 18.79
N CYS A 134 24.77 7.73 19.51
CA CYS A 134 25.55 6.70 20.19
C CYS A 134 25.72 7.00 21.69
N THR A 135 25.99 5.95 22.43
CA THR A 135 26.11 5.89 23.89
C THR A 135 27.25 4.97 24.29
N GLU A 136 27.84 5.19 25.47
CA GLU A 136 28.60 4.12 26.12
C GLU A 136 27.66 2.93 26.43
N PHE A 137 28.22 1.73 26.52
CA PHE A 137 27.45 0.50 26.73
C PHE A 137 26.55 0.59 27.97
N PHE A 138 25.28 0.19 27.81
CA PHE A 138 24.27 0.11 28.88
C PHE A 138 23.95 1.43 29.60
N ARG A 139 24.12 2.60 28.96
CA ARG A 139 23.82 3.91 29.58
C ARG A 139 22.48 4.55 29.18
N TRP A 140 21.81 3.99 28.18
CA TRP A 140 20.41 4.30 27.86
C TRP A 140 19.48 3.30 28.54
N PHE A 141 18.44 3.81 29.17
CA PHE A 141 17.40 3.02 29.83
C PHE A 141 16.06 3.15 29.13
N ASP A 142 15.12 2.28 29.49
CA ASP A 142 13.78 2.28 28.91
C ASP A 142 13.07 3.62 29.12
N TYR A 143 13.31 4.34 30.21
CA TYR A 143 12.73 5.69 30.38
C TYR A 143 13.22 6.70 29.33
N ASP A 144 14.52 6.66 28.98
CA ASP A 144 15.10 7.52 27.95
C ASP A 144 14.53 7.14 26.57
N ALA A 145 14.42 5.83 26.30
CA ALA A 145 13.80 5.28 25.11
C ALA A 145 12.34 5.70 24.99
N SER A 146 11.55 5.55 26.04
CA SER A 146 10.14 5.91 26.10
C SER A 146 9.92 7.40 25.87
N LEU A 147 10.73 8.27 26.49
CA LEU A 147 10.63 9.71 26.25
C LEU A 147 10.92 10.04 24.78
N THR A 148 12.00 9.47 24.24
CA THR A 148 12.39 9.66 22.84
C THR A 148 11.33 9.12 21.85
N CYS A 149 10.76 7.94 22.13
CA CYS A 149 9.66 7.37 21.38
C CYS A 149 8.41 8.25 21.44
N ARG A 150 8.08 8.85 22.60
CA ARG A 150 6.98 9.83 22.71
C ARG A 150 7.22 11.08 21.87
N MET A 151 8.45 11.58 21.83
CA MET A 151 8.81 12.71 20.95
C MET A 151 8.62 12.38 19.46
N MET A 152 8.78 11.11 19.08
CA MET A 152 8.51 10.63 17.74
C MET A 152 7.05 10.27 17.49
N GLY A 153 6.15 10.41 18.47
CA GLY A 153 4.72 10.13 18.34
C GLY A 153 4.31 8.67 18.61
N PHE A 154 5.07 7.97 19.43
CA PHE A 154 4.72 6.65 19.97
C PHE A 154 4.30 6.75 21.44
N ARG A 155 3.71 5.69 22.03
CA ARG A 155 3.28 5.73 23.45
C ARG A 155 4.44 5.47 24.40
N ASN A 156 5.23 4.45 24.09
CA ASN A 156 6.31 3.96 24.93
C ASN A 156 7.45 3.42 24.07
N GLY A 157 8.53 2.99 24.71
CA GLY A 157 9.56 2.23 24.02
C GLY A 157 10.57 1.62 24.96
N SER A 158 11.48 0.86 24.39
CA SER A 158 12.59 0.21 25.08
C SER A 158 13.85 0.27 24.24
N VAL A 159 14.99 0.11 24.91
CA VAL A 159 16.28 0.01 24.22
C VAL A 159 16.47 -1.43 23.75
N ILE A 160 16.78 -1.62 22.47
CA ILE A 160 17.22 -2.91 21.94
C ILE A 160 18.75 -2.99 22.09
N PRO A 161 19.28 -4.01 22.79
CA PRO A 161 20.72 -4.28 22.78
C PRO A 161 21.18 -4.52 21.33
N TYR A 162 22.07 -3.67 20.84
CA TYR A 162 22.56 -3.75 19.47
C TYR A 162 24.06 -3.45 19.46
N ARG A 163 24.86 -4.40 18.96
CA ARG A 163 26.28 -4.19 18.70
C ARG A 163 26.45 -4.02 17.20
N VAL A 164 26.99 -2.88 16.80
CA VAL A 164 27.44 -2.69 15.42
C VAL A 164 28.71 -3.50 15.27
N ASN A 165 28.77 -4.37 14.26
CA ASN A 165 30.03 -5.00 13.88
C ASN A 165 30.95 -3.90 13.33
N ASN A 166 32.22 -3.86 13.77
CA ASN A 166 33.20 -2.78 13.54
C ASN A 166 33.44 -2.36 12.07
N SER A 167 32.76 -2.93 11.08
CA SER A 167 32.81 -2.56 9.66
C SER A 167 31.91 -1.37 9.28
N GLU A 168 31.02 -0.90 10.15
CA GLU A 168 30.08 0.21 9.87
C GLU A 168 30.27 1.39 10.84
N SER A 169 31.48 1.96 10.91
CA SER A 169 31.60 3.28 11.55
C SER A 169 30.79 4.28 10.73
N LEU A 170 29.61 4.66 11.24
CA LEU A 170 28.73 5.65 10.64
C LEU A 170 29.31 7.04 10.99
N TRP A 171 30.05 7.61 10.03
CA TRP A 171 30.79 8.85 10.21
C TRP A 171 29.86 10.01 10.60
N TYR A 172 30.37 10.88 11.49
CA TYR A 172 29.68 12.09 11.99
C TYR A 172 28.43 11.85 12.86
N GLY A 173 28.54 10.96 13.84
CA GLY A 173 27.52 10.71 14.86
C GLY A 173 27.43 11.77 15.97
N LEU A 174 26.41 11.62 16.80
CA LEU A 174 26.15 12.41 18.01
C LEU A 174 26.24 11.50 19.23
N GLN A 175 27.00 11.91 20.24
CA GLN A 175 27.02 11.19 21.50
C GLN A 175 26.01 11.80 22.49
N ILE A 176 25.00 11.01 22.84
CA ILE A 176 24.12 11.23 23.97
C ILE A 176 24.32 10.03 24.89
N ASP A 177 25.11 10.22 25.93
CA ASP A 177 25.70 9.11 26.66
C ASP A 177 24.75 8.53 27.73
N HIS A 178 24.42 9.32 28.75
CA HIS A 178 23.53 8.88 29.82
C HIS A 178 22.49 9.96 30.05
N PRO A 179 21.33 9.93 29.35
CA PRO A 179 20.35 11.00 29.47
C PRO A 179 19.81 11.17 30.90
N ALA A 180 19.66 10.07 31.64
CA ALA A 180 19.15 10.07 33.01
C ALA A 180 17.76 10.72 33.13
N CYS A 181 16.88 10.48 32.16
CA CYS A 181 15.54 11.06 32.13
C CYS A 181 14.70 10.56 33.32
N ARG A 182 13.91 11.47 33.88
CA ARG A 182 12.99 11.23 35.01
C ARG A 182 11.56 11.18 34.50
N SER A 183 10.80 10.22 35.00
CA SER A 183 9.39 10.08 34.63
C SER A 183 8.60 11.35 34.98
N ASN A 184 7.79 11.81 34.03
CA ASN A 184 6.86 12.93 34.17
C ASN A 184 7.48 14.31 34.51
N LEU A 185 8.81 14.45 34.42
CA LEU A 185 9.48 15.74 34.64
C LEU A 185 10.12 16.29 33.36
N ASP A 186 10.60 15.41 32.49
CA ASP A 186 11.28 15.81 31.26
C ASP A 186 10.32 15.66 30.06
N GLU A 187 10.25 16.70 29.22
CA GLU A 187 9.40 16.74 28.01
C GLU A 187 10.21 16.42 26.74
N HIS A 188 11.52 16.72 26.75
CA HIS A 188 12.45 16.36 25.70
C HIS A 188 13.68 15.60 26.24
N VAL A 189 14.24 14.71 25.41
CA VAL A 189 15.45 13.96 25.80
C VAL A 189 16.64 14.89 26.09
N LEU A 190 16.68 16.09 25.51
CA LEU A 190 17.72 17.07 25.80
C LEU A 190 17.52 17.83 27.12
N ASP A 191 16.34 17.75 27.74
CA ASP A 191 16.05 18.35 29.05
C ASP A 191 16.53 17.44 30.19
N CYS A 192 16.80 16.18 29.88
CA CYS A 192 17.19 15.21 30.88
C CYS A 192 18.54 15.59 31.53
N PRO A 193 18.67 15.47 32.85
CA PRO A 193 19.78 16.04 33.62
C PRO A 193 21.15 15.48 33.26
N GLY A 194 21.21 14.27 32.69
CA GLY A 194 22.44 13.64 32.24
C GLY A 194 22.86 14.01 30.82
N VAL A 195 22.00 14.70 30.05
CA VAL A 195 22.36 15.18 28.71
C VAL A 195 23.17 16.47 28.78
N ARG A 196 24.34 16.45 28.15
CA ARG A 196 25.09 17.68 27.86
C ARG A 196 24.44 18.41 26.69
N VAL A 197 24.07 19.68 26.89
CA VAL A 197 23.53 20.54 25.85
C VAL A 197 24.58 21.59 25.44
N PRO A 198 24.96 21.70 24.14
CA PRO A 198 24.58 20.81 23.04
C PRO A 198 25.27 19.43 23.15
N PRO A 199 24.66 18.36 22.60
CA PRO A 199 25.28 17.04 22.53
C PRO A 199 26.63 17.06 21.81
N ARG A 200 27.52 16.13 22.18
CA ARG A 200 28.85 16.08 21.57
C ARG A 200 28.73 15.58 20.14
N LEU A 201 29.41 16.28 19.23
CA LEU A 201 29.45 15.99 17.81
C LEU A 201 30.89 15.74 17.40
N GLY A 202 31.15 14.68 16.63
CA GLY A 202 32.49 14.42 16.09
C GLY A 202 32.46 13.36 15.00
N LEU A 203 33.49 13.33 14.16
CA LEU A 203 33.61 12.38 13.05
C LEU A 203 33.65 10.93 13.57
N HIS A 204 34.52 10.69 14.55
CA HIS A 204 34.83 9.40 15.17
C HIS A 204 34.23 9.25 16.57
N ILE A 205 33.27 10.11 16.93
CA ILE A 205 32.80 10.16 18.33
C ILE A 205 32.02 8.91 18.74
N CYS A 206 31.50 8.16 17.77
CA CYS A 206 30.77 6.92 17.97
C CYS A 206 31.61 5.67 17.68
N ASP A 207 32.90 5.83 17.41
CA ASP A 207 33.81 4.69 17.26
C ASP A 207 33.92 3.95 18.59
N ASP A 208 33.87 2.61 18.53
CA ASP A 208 33.85 1.70 19.68
C ASP A 208 32.68 1.90 20.66
N LYS A 209 31.61 2.60 20.25
CA LYS A 209 30.42 2.83 21.07
C LYS A 209 29.20 2.06 20.58
N GLN A 210 28.21 1.96 21.46
CA GLN A 210 26.92 1.40 21.11
C GLN A 210 26.06 2.46 20.41
N TYR A 211 25.50 2.12 19.26
CA TYR A 211 24.46 2.92 18.63
C TYR A 211 23.13 2.69 19.35
N VAL A 212 22.40 3.77 19.59
CA VAL A 212 21.10 3.70 20.26
C VAL A 212 20.10 3.10 19.29
N ARG A 213 19.61 1.90 19.61
CA ARG A 213 18.56 1.21 18.88
C ARG A 213 17.33 1.13 19.76
N LEU A 214 16.17 1.53 19.24
CA LEU A 214 14.92 1.57 20.01
C LEU A 214 13.88 0.62 19.39
N GLN A 215 13.02 0.08 20.26
CA GLN A 215 11.71 -0.49 19.93
C GLN A 215 10.66 0.46 20.52
N CYS A 216 9.83 1.07 19.70
CA CYS A 216 8.74 1.93 20.13
C CYS A 216 7.40 1.20 20.03
N ASP A 217 6.56 1.37 21.05
CA ASP A 217 5.29 0.68 21.17
C ASP A 217 4.13 1.65 21.21
N GLY A 218 3.05 1.28 20.51
CA GLY A 218 1.82 2.06 20.39
C GLY A 218 2.01 3.37 19.64
N PHE A 219 0.92 3.86 19.04
CA PHE A 219 0.90 5.16 18.39
C PHE A 219 0.24 6.18 19.31
N PHE A 220 0.93 7.28 19.52
CA PHE A 220 0.44 8.46 20.22
C PHE A 220 1.14 9.68 19.65
N ASP A 221 0.61 10.16 18.54
CA ASP A 221 1.04 11.43 17.96
C ASP A 221 -0.07 12.46 18.22
N PRO A 222 0.20 13.50 19.02
CA PRO A 222 -0.74 14.58 19.31
C PRO A 222 -1.23 15.34 18.07
N LEU A 223 -0.47 15.31 16.96
CA LEU A 223 -0.94 15.84 15.68
C LEU A 223 -1.82 14.82 14.94
N SER A 224 -1.44 13.54 14.97
CA SER A 224 -2.19 12.47 14.30
C SER A 224 -3.60 12.26 14.85
N VAL A 225 -3.83 12.60 16.13
CA VAL A 225 -5.18 12.56 16.71
C VAL A 225 -6.13 13.59 16.10
N LEU A 226 -5.63 14.55 15.31
CA LEU A 226 -6.46 15.50 14.58
C LEU A 226 -6.85 15.00 13.18
N ASN A 227 -6.28 13.89 12.70
CA ASN A 227 -6.60 13.40 11.36
C ASN A 227 -8.04 12.89 11.29
N TRP A 228 -8.59 12.93 10.08
CA TRP A 228 -9.79 12.17 9.72
C TRP A 228 -9.40 10.75 9.26
N GLY A 229 -10.37 9.90 8.99
CA GLY A 229 -10.15 8.48 8.72
C GLY A 229 -9.79 8.10 7.29
N GLY A 230 -9.86 9.03 6.34
CA GLY A 230 -9.49 8.80 4.94
C GLY A 230 -10.64 8.27 4.06
N ILE A 231 -10.30 8.02 2.80
CA ILE A 231 -11.21 7.46 1.80
C ILE A 231 -11.03 5.94 1.77
N VAL A 232 -12.11 5.19 1.91
CA VAL A 232 -12.12 3.74 1.92
C VAL A 232 -13.01 3.21 0.81
N PHE A 233 -12.41 2.57 -0.19
CA PHE A 233 -13.14 1.81 -1.21
C PHE A 233 -13.36 0.38 -0.74
N GLU A 234 -14.61 0.04 -0.46
CA GLU A 234 -15.03 -1.32 -0.09
C GLU A 234 -16.18 -1.77 -0.98
N ARG A 235 -15.90 -2.59 -1.99
CA ARG A 235 -16.94 -3.33 -2.71
C ARG A 235 -16.86 -4.79 -2.31
N LYS A 236 -17.58 -5.16 -1.26
CA LYS A 236 -17.93 -6.55 -1.02
C LYS A 236 -19.03 -6.93 -2.01
N PHE A 237 -18.77 -7.85 -2.93
CA PHE A 237 -19.85 -8.43 -3.73
C PHE A 237 -20.83 -9.12 -2.77
N SER A 238 -21.95 -8.45 -2.50
CA SER A 238 -23.10 -9.05 -1.84
C SER A 238 -23.79 -9.93 -2.87
N THR A 239 -23.68 -11.26 -2.76
CA THR A 239 -24.80 -12.14 -2.41
C THR A 239 -24.42 -13.61 -2.60
N ASN A 240 -24.77 -14.42 -1.59
CA ASN A 240 -24.83 -15.88 -1.65
C ASN A 240 -26.02 -16.37 -2.51
N LYS A 241 -26.42 -15.64 -3.56
CA LYS A 241 -27.52 -16.01 -4.46
C LYS A 241 -27.18 -15.69 -5.91
N LEU A 242 -26.95 -16.77 -6.66
CA LEU A 242 -26.70 -16.84 -8.10
C LEU A 242 -27.83 -16.22 -8.96
N SER A 243 -28.98 -15.87 -8.38
CA SER A 243 -30.16 -15.34 -9.07
C SER A 243 -30.14 -13.84 -9.34
N ASP A 244 -29.22 -13.09 -8.73
CA ASP A 244 -29.11 -11.63 -8.91
C ASP A 244 -28.10 -11.24 -10.00
N ILE A 245 -27.41 -12.24 -10.58
CA ILE A 245 -26.61 -12.09 -11.79
C ILE A 245 -27.57 -12.31 -12.97
N PRO A 246 -27.77 -11.33 -13.88
CA PRO A 246 -28.67 -11.49 -15.03
C PRO A 246 -28.32 -12.76 -15.82
N GLU A 247 -29.33 -13.58 -16.14
CA GLU A 247 -29.17 -14.75 -17.01
C GLU A 247 -28.60 -14.30 -18.36
N ILE A 248 -27.38 -14.75 -18.67
CA ILE A 248 -26.69 -14.41 -19.92
C ILE A 248 -27.13 -15.40 -20.99
N SER A 249 -27.94 -14.94 -21.94
CA SER A 249 -28.09 -15.60 -23.24
C SER A 249 -26.82 -15.39 -24.06
N ASP A 250 -26.33 -16.46 -24.69
CA ASP A 250 -25.16 -16.49 -25.58
C ASP A 250 -25.16 -15.34 -26.61
N SER A 251 -24.32 -14.33 -26.39
CA SER A 251 -23.58 -13.55 -27.40
C SER A 251 -23.02 -12.26 -26.75
N ALA A 252 -21.68 -12.11 -26.82
CA ALA A 252 -20.91 -10.96 -26.38
C ALA A 252 -21.04 -10.59 -24.87
N SER A 253 -20.05 -11.01 -24.08
CA SER A 253 -19.92 -10.76 -22.63
C SER A 253 -20.38 -9.34 -22.19
N PRO A 254 -21.64 -9.17 -21.74
CA PRO A 254 -22.19 -7.85 -21.41
C PRO A 254 -21.76 -7.39 -20.01
N VAL A 255 -21.27 -8.34 -19.20
CA VAL A 255 -20.86 -8.12 -17.81
C VAL A 255 -19.68 -7.15 -17.75
N PHE A 256 -18.67 -7.24 -18.62
CA PHE A 256 -17.57 -6.27 -18.62
C PHE A 256 -17.99 -4.86 -19.10
N ASN A 257 -19.00 -4.75 -19.97
CA ASN A 257 -19.44 -3.46 -20.51
C ASN A 257 -20.33 -2.67 -19.54
N ASP A 258 -21.18 -3.33 -18.74
CA ASP A 258 -22.00 -2.66 -17.71
C ASP A 258 -21.16 -2.28 -16.47
N ILE A 259 -20.12 -3.08 -16.21
CA ILE A 259 -19.18 -2.89 -15.10
C ILE A 259 -18.19 -1.74 -15.33
N ASN A 260 -17.75 -1.50 -16.58
CA ASN A 260 -16.93 -0.34 -16.94
C ASN A 260 -17.68 1.00 -16.80
N GLN A 261 -19.01 1.00 -16.75
CA GLN A 261 -19.82 2.23 -16.61
C GLN A 261 -19.90 2.76 -15.16
N ARG A 262 -19.40 2.01 -14.16
CA ARG A 262 -19.49 2.37 -12.72
C ARG A 262 -18.15 2.29 -11.97
N GLN A 263 -17.04 2.49 -12.67
CA GLN A 263 -15.71 2.56 -12.05
C GLN A 263 -15.53 3.94 -11.38
N SER A 264 -15.05 3.95 -10.13
CA SER A 264 -14.73 5.20 -9.44
C SER A 264 -13.47 5.85 -10.03
N ILE A 265 -13.39 7.17 -9.99
CA ILE A 265 -12.29 7.96 -10.57
C ILE A 265 -11.85 9.00 -9.55
N LEU A 266 -10.54 9.07 -9.30
CA LEU A 266 -9.88 10.17 -8.59
C LEU A 266 -8.85 10.79 -9.54
N ASN A 267 -9.12 12.01 -9.97
CA ASN A 267 -8.24 12.78 -10.83
C ASN A 267 -8.06 14.20 -10.27
N TYR A 268 -6.80 14.65 -10.11
CA TYR A 268 -6.48 15.94 -9.47
C TYR A 268 -7.12 16.08 -8.08
N VAL A 269 -6.78 15.15 -7.19
CA VAL A 269 -7.34 15.04 -5.84
C VAL A 269 -6.22 15.13 -4.80
N ASP A 270 -6.44 15.94 -3.77
CA ASP A 270 -5.55 16.07 -2.62
C ASP A 270 -6.22 15.48 -1.38
N ILE A 271 -5.54 14.54 -0.73
CA ILE A 271 -6.00 13.86 0.49
C ILE A 271 -4.99 14.21 1.59
N LEU A 272 -5.42 15.06 2.52
CA LEU A 272 -4.55 15.67 3.52
C LEU A 272 -4.99 15.26 4.92
N HIS A 273 -4.03 15.07 5.83
CA HIS A 273 -4.29 14.89 7.26
C HIS A 273 -5.31 13.78 7.56
N ALA A 274 -5.18 12.63 6.88
CA ALA A 274 -6.08 11.49 6.97
C ALA A 274 -5.44 10.28 7.68
N GLY A 275 -6.07 9.12 7.68
CA GLY A 275 -5.49 7.87 8.20
C GLY A 275 -5.58 7.67 9.72
N LEU A 276 -6.47 8.38 10.42
CA LEU A 276 -6.80 8.08 11.81
C LEU A 276 -8.02 7.16 11.90
N ARG A 277 -7.88 6.01 12.54
CA ARG A 277 -9.01 5.12 12.79
C ARG A 277 -9.81 5.60 14.01
N PRO A 278 -11.16 5.70 13.93
CA PRO A 278 -12.00 5.89 15.10
C PRO A 278 -12.01 4.57 15.93
N GLU A 279 -12.02 4.71 17.24
CA GLU A 279 -11.70 3.75 18.32
C GLU A 279 -11.61 2.23 18.02
N LEU A 280 -10.49 1.61 18.43
CA LEU A 280 -10.48 0.26 19.00
C LEU A 280 -9.66 0.24 20.30
N THR A 281 -10.27 -0.35 21.32
CA THR A 281 -9.88 -0.45 22.73
C THR A 281 -8.50 -1.03 23.00
N ILE A 282 -7.99 -0.74 24.19
CA ILE A 282 -6.68 -1.00 24.83
C ILE A 282 -6.08 -2.43 24.70
N ARG A 283 -6.70 -3.37 23.99
CA ARG A 283 -6.13 -4.70 23.69
C ARG A 283 -6.49 -5.10 22.27
N HIS A 284 -5.46 -5.36 21.47
CA HIS A 284 -5.40 -5.79 20.06
C HIS A 284 -4.78 -4.71 19.17
N TYR A 285 -3.74 -5.14 18.44
CA TYR A 285 -2.92 -4.34 17.54
C TYR A 285 -3.79 -3.48 16.62
N ALA A 286 -3.50 -2.18 16.55
CA ALA A 286 -4.23 -1.25 15.71
C ALA A 286 -4.11 -1.67 14.24
N GLU A 287 -5.19 -2.16 13.62
CA GLU A 287 -5.24 -2.18 12.15
C GLU A 287 -5.40 -0.72 11.71
N ARG A 288 -4.48 -0.24 10.88
CA ARG A 288 -4.41 1.17 10.47
C ARG A 288 -5.05 1.32 9.10
N TYR A 289 -5.88 2.35 8.94
CA TYR A 289 -6.33 2.76 7.62
C TYR A 289 -5.34 3.75 7.03
N ALA A 290 -5.01 3.56 5.75
CA ALA A 290 -4.28 4.56 5.00
C ALA A 290 -5.20 5.74 4.68
N ALA A 291 -4.61 6.88 4.32
CA ALA A 291 -5.38 8.05 3.88
C ALA A 291 -6.27 7.73 2.66
N LEU A 292 -5.78 6.86 1.77
CA LEU A 292 -6.55 6.22 0.71
C LEU A 292 -6.42 4.69 0.85
N THR A 293 -7.53 4.02 1.10
CA THR A 293 -7.59 2.56 1.24
C THR A 293 -8.45 1.96 0.13
N VAL A 294 -7.93 0.96 -0.56
CA VAL A 294 -8.67 0.11 -1.51
C VAL A 294 -8.57 -1.32 -1.02
N PHE A 295 -9.70 -1.91 -0.65
CA PHE A 295 -9.73 -3.23 -0.03
C PHE A 295 -10.67 -4.17 -0.78
N ASP A 296 -10.21 -5.39 -1.07
CA ASP A 296 -10.99 -6.47 -1.71
C ASP A 296 -11.72 -6.08 -3.01
N ASN A 297 -11.23 -5.05 -3.71
CA ASN A 297 -11.85 -4.62 -4.96
C ASN A 297 -11.39 -5.52 -6.11
N LEU A 298 -12.37 -6.10 -6.81
CA LEU A 298 -12.13 -6.76 -8.09
C LEU A 298 -11.81 -5.73 -9.18
N ILE A 299 -12.36 -4.52 -9.06
CA ILE A 299 -12.15 -3.42 -10.00
C ILE A 299 -11.67 -2.21 -9.23
N ASN A 300 -10.41 -1.92 -9.42
CA ASN A 300 -9.77 -0.79 -8.76
C ASN A 300 -10.25 0.53 -9.37
N PRO A 301 -10.43 1.60 -8.58
CA PRO A 301 -10.66 2.93 -9.12
C PRO A 301 -9.51 3.38 -10.04
N LEU A 302 -9.79 4.33 -10.93
CA LEU A 302 -8.74 4.98 -11.71
C LEU A 302 -8.09 6.09 -10.89
N PHE A 303 -6.76 6.06 -10.81
CA PHE A 303 -5.98 7.00 -10.03
C PHE A 303 -4.98 7.75 -10.90
N ASP A 304 -5.12 9.07 -10.97
CA ASP A 304 -4.17 9.91 -11.68
C ASP A 304 -4.12 11.31 -11.03
N ASN A 305 -2.95 11.92 -10.95
CA ASN A 305 -2.76 13.23 -10.33
C ASN A 305 -3.26 13.30 -8.87
N ILE A 306 -2.95 12.31 -8.04
CA ILE A 306 -3.37 12.27 -6.63
C ILE A 306 -2.22 12.71 -5.72
N THR A 307 -2.51 13.49 -4.69
CA THR A 307 -1.54 13.89 -3.67
C THR A 307 -2.02 13.45 -2.31
N VAL A 308 -1.24 12.61 -1.63
CA VAL A 308 -1.51 12.17 -0.25
C VAL A 308 -0.40 12.68 0.66
N LEU A 309 -0.76 13.48 1.65
CA LEU A 309 0.19 14.09 2.59
C LEU A 309 -0.25 13.96 4.04
N TYR A 310 0.73 13.80 4.92
CA TYR A 310 0.56 13.85 6.38
C TYR A 310 -0.44 12.81 6.92
N SER A 311 -0.47 11.62 6.31
CA SER A 311 -1.27 10.51 6.83
C SER A 311 -0.74 10.06 8.19
N ALA A 312 -1.65 9.80 9.13
CA ALA A 312 -1.36 9.20 10.43
C ALA A 312 -0.93 7.73 10.32
N SER A 313 -1.05 7.12 9.13
CA SER A 313 -0.54 5.79 8.79
C SER A 313 0.07 5.81 7.39
N ASP A 314 -0.23 4.81 6.54
CA ASP A 314 0.27 4.76 5.16
C ASP A 314 -0.42 5.87 4.35
N GLY A 315 0.25 6.36 3.32
CA GLY A 315 -0.37 7.27 2.37
C GLY A 315 -1.48 6.56 1.59
N MET A 316 -1.11 5.59 0.79
CA MET A 316 -2.06 4.77 0.02
C MET A 316 -1.86 3.30 0.36
N ASN A 317 -2.97 2.58 0.58
CA ASN A 317 -2.92 1.14 0.83
C ASN A 317 -3.93 0.41 -0.06
N PHE A 318 -3.40 -0.49 -0.87
CA PHE A 318 -4.16 -1.37 -1.75
C PHE A 318 -4.02 -2.79 -1.24
N SER A 319 -5.05 -3.28 -0.55
CA SER A 319 -5.00 -4.56 0.15
C SER A 319 -5.90 -5.59 -0.52
N ASN A 320 -5.30 -6.74 -0.85
CA ASN A 320 -5.95 -7.91 -1.44
C ASN A 320 -6.66 -7.66 -2.78
N VAL A 321 -6.14 -6.70 -3.56
CA VAL A 321 -6.72 -6.33 -4.86
C VAL A 321 -6.67 -7.50 -5.84
N GLY A 322 -7.75 -7.65 -6.62
CA GLY A 322 -7.95 -8.75 -7.57
C GLY A 322 -7.63 -8.39 -9.03
N SER A 323 -7.18 -7.17 -9.31
CA SER A 323 -6.85 -6.68 -10.65
C SER A 323 -5.64 -5.74 -10.61
N SER A 324 -5.14 -5.35 -11.80
CA SER A 324 -4.02 -4.43 -11.93
C SER A 324 -4.30 -3.09 -11.25
N ILE A 325 -3.24 -2.48 -10.71
CA ILE A 325 -3.29 -1.14 -10.12
C ILE A 325 -2.45 -0.25 -11.02
N ARG A 326 -3.01 0.89 -11.41
CA ARG A 326 -2.26 1.92 -12.12
C ARG A 326 -2.41 3.25 -11.41
N LEU A 327 -1.29 3.79 -10.97
CA LEU A 327 -1.19 5.12 -10.37
C LEU A 327 -0.25 5.97 -11.21
N ARG A 328 -0.73 7.13 -11.65
CA ARG A 328 0.04 8.06 -12.47
C ARG A 328 0.16 9.44 -11.85
N ASN A 329 1.25 10.15 -12.12
CA ASN A 329 1.42 11.59 -11.83
C ASN A 329 1.13 11.96 -10.37
N SER A 330 1.45 11.07 -9.42
CA SER A 330 0.94 11.15 -8.05
C SER A 330 2.04 11.33 -7.01
N VAL A 331 1.68 11.88 -5.86
CA VAL A 331 2.60 12.19 -4.76
C VAL A 331 2.13 11.49 -3.49
N SER A 332 3.04 10.85 -2.77
CA SER A 332 2.78 10.31 -1.42
C SER A 332 3.95 10.65 -0.48
N ALA A 333 3.73 11.58 0.44
CA ALA A 333 4.81 12.10 1.27
C ALA A 333 4.41 12.47 2.70
N TYR A 334 5.42 12.51 3.58
CA TYR A 334 5.26 12.89 4.99
C TYR A 334 4.27 12.00 5.77
N ASN A 335 4.10 10.76 5.35
CA ASN A 335 3.19 9.81 5.99
C ASN A 335 3.90 9.05 7.12
N ARG A 336 3.16 8.70 8.18
CA ARG A 336 3.70 7.97 9.34
C ARG A 336 3.87 6.48 9.11
N GLY A 337 3.38 5.96 7.99
CA GLY A 337 3.58 4.59 7.50
C GLY A 337 4.30 4.59 6.16
N HIS A 338 3.99 3.61 5.31
CA HIS A 338 4.50 3.52 3.95
C HIS A 338 3.96 4.66 3.08
N GLY A 339 4.71 5.04 2.04
CA GLY A 339 4.19 5.94 1.02
C GLY A 339 3.04 5.28 0.25
N ILE A 340 3.32 4.12 -0.34
CA ILE A 340 2.36 3.27 -1.01
C ILE A 340 2.59 1.83 -0.55
N ALA A 341 1.55 1.19 -0.02
CA ALA A 341 1.55 -0.22 0.32
C ALA A 341 0.58 -0.98 -0.60
N VAL A 342 1.05 -2.06 -1.21
CA VAL A 342 0.27 -2.91 -2.10
C VAL A 342 0.42 -4.37 -1.69
N THR A 343 -0.69 -5.01 -1.43
CA THR A 343 -0.79 -6.46 -1.28
C THR A 343 -1.70 -6.97 -2.39
N SER A 344 -1.11 -7.59 -3.42
CA SER A 344 -1.84 -7.99 -4.64
C SER A 344 -1.98 -9.50 -4.75
N ARG A 345 -3.11 -9.98 -5.26
CA ARG A 345 -3.29 -11.38 -5.69
C ARG A 345 -2.98 -11.58 -7.18
N TYR A 346 -2.76 -10.50 -7.91
CA TYR A 346 -2.65 -10.48 -9.36
C TYR A 346 -1.26 -10.00 -9.84
N GLY A 347 -0.59 -9.12 -9.11
CA GLY A 347 0.58 -8.39 -9.62
C GLY A 347 0.16 -7.22 -10.52
N ASN A 348 0.94 -6.94 -11.56
CA ASN A 348 0.78 -5.84 -12.52
C ASN A 348 0.41 -4.50 -11.84
N VAL A 349 1.28 -4.07 -10.93
CA VAL A 349 1.18 -2.79 -10.23
C VAL A 349 2.06 -1.79 -10.96
N THR A 350 1.44 -0.82 -11.64
CA THR A 350 2.15 0.23 -12.36
C THR A 350 2.14 1.55 -11.59
N LEU A 351 3.33 2.02 -11.23
CA LEU A 351 3.58 3.34 -10.65
C LEU A 351 4.37 4.17 -11.68
N ASP A 352 3.74 5.16 -12.28
CA ASP A 352 4.32 5.94 -13.38
C ASP A 352 4.30 7.44 -13.07
N ASN A 353 5.45 8.09 -13.14
CA ASN A 353 5.64 9.48 -12.75
C ASN A 353 5.13 9.76 -11.32
N VAL A 354 5.50 8.92 -10.36
CA VAL A 354 5.14 9.09 -8.94
C VAL A 354 6.32 9.63 -8.12
N HIS A 355 6.00 10.50 -7.15
CA HIS A 355 6.98 11.05 -6.21
C HIS A 355 6.65 10.63 -4.79
N ILE A 356 7.53 9.81 -4.19
CA ILE A 356 7.33 9.21 -2.88
C ILE A 356 8.50 9.56 -1.97
N PHE A 357 8.25 10.36 -0.94
CA PHE A 357 9.35 10.85 -0.11
C PHE A 357 8.99 11.19 1.32
N ASP A 358 10.00 11.18 2.18
CA ASP A 358 9.88 11.57 3.59
C ASP A 358 8.80 10.78 4.36
N ASN A 359 8.55 9.52 3.98
CA ASN A 359 7.64 8.63 4.71
C ASN A 359 8.39 7.84 5.79
N ALA A 360 7.74 7.55 6.90
CA ALA A 360 8.34 6.82 8.02
C ALA A 360 8.50 5.31 7.75
N GLY A 361 7.74 4.76 6.80
CA GLY A 361 7.87 3.39 6.30
C GLY A 361 8.73 3.28 5.06
N ASP A 362 8.53 2.19 4.31
CA ASP A 362 9.06 2.06 2.96
C ASP A 362 8.40 3.09 2.03
N GLY A 363 9.11 3.54 1.00
CA GLY A 363 8.49 4.36 -0.04
C GLY A 363 7.38 3.57 -0.73
N VAL A 364 7.75 2.45 -1.35
CA VAL A 364 6.83 1.46 -1.92
C VAL A 364 7.02 0.14 -1.19
N TYR A 365 5.95 -0.40 -0.63
CA TYR A 365 5.89 -1.77 -0.14
C TYR A 365 4.98 -2.57 -1.08
N TYR A 366 5.49 -3.64 -1.67
CA TYR A 366 4.70 -4.60 -2.46
C TYR A 366 4.82 -5.98 -1.85
N ALA A 367 3.70 -6.68 -1.73
CA ALA A 367 3.64 -8.08 -1.37
C ALA A 367 2.69 -8.85 -2.29
N MET A 368 3.15 -9.97 -2.83
CA MET A 368 2.24 -10.94 -3.45
C MET A 368 1.53 -11.75 -2.36
N ASN A 369 0.20 -11.78 -2.41
CA ASN A 369 -0.63 -12.52 -1.47
C ASN A 369 -1.03 -13.88 -2.05
N ASN A 370 -0.37 -14.93 -1.56
CA ASN A 370 -0.61 -16.32 -1.97
C ASN A 370 -1.40 -17.13 -0.92
N THR A 371 -2.16 -16.50 -0.02
CA THR A 371 -2.78 -17.19 1.14
C THR A 371 -3.97 -18.08 0.78
N GLU A 372 -3.97 -19.30 1.33
CA GLU A 372 -5.01 -20.35 1.18
C GLU A 372 -6.44 -19.91 1.57
N TRP A 373 -6.61 -18.93 2.48
CA TRP A 373 -7.95 -18.48 2.91
C TRP A 373 -8.77 -17.87 1.77
N SER A 374 -8.10 -17.31 0.77
CA SER A 374 -8.76 -16.80 -0.45
C SER A 374 -9.42 -17.89 -1.30
N LEU A 375 -9.12 -19.17 -1.04
CA LEU A 375 -9.65 -20.33 -1.76
C LEU A 375 -11.02 -20.81 -1.25
N ARG A 376 -11.42 -20.46 -0.02
CA ARG A 376 -12.75 -20.84 0.52
C ARG A 376 -13.87 -19.92 0.03
N GLU A 377 -13.60 -18.62 -0.13
CA GLU A 377 -14.58 -17.67 -0.68
C GLU A 377 -14.77 -17.80 -2.20
N GLN A 378 -13.81 -18.43 -2.91
CA GLN A 378 -13.97 -18.79 -4.33
C GLN A 378 -14.98 -19.92 -4.58
N GLU A 379 -15.52 -20.57 -3.55
CA GLU A 379 -16.61 -21.53 -3.75
C GLU A 379 -17.91 -20.85 -4.25
N GLU A 380 -18.07 -19.54 -4.06
CA GLU A 380 -19.34 -18.83 -4.31
C GLU A 380 -19.26 -17.56 -5.22
N SER A 381 -18.13 -17.22 -5.86
CA SER A 381 -18.10 -16.16 -6.90
C SER A 381 -16.92 -16.23 -7.89
N PRO A 382 -17.17 -16.18 -9.21
CA PRO A 382 -17.99 -17.11 -9.98
C PRO A 382 -17.12 -18.29 -10.45
N LYS A 383 -17.67 -19.52 -10.41
CA LYS A 383 -17.14 -20.72 -11.08
C LYS A 383 -16.94 -20.58 -12.61
N ARG A 384 -17.09 -19.37 -13.17
CA ARG A 384 -17.02 -19.04 -14.60
C ARG A 384 -15.74 -18.32 -15.04
N LEU A 385 -14.89 -17.81 -14.13
CA LEU A 385 -13.66 -17.10 -14.55
C LEU A 385 -12.53 -18.07 -14.94
N TYR A 386 -12.35 -19.15 -14.18
CA TYR A 386 -11.32 -20.15 -14.41
C TYR A 386 -11.86 -21.30 -15.27
N LYS A 387 -11.25 -21.51 -16.43
CA LYS A 387 -11.51 -22.65 -17.31
C LYS A 387 -10.78 -23.89 -16.78
N SER A 388 -11.25 -25.09 -17.10
CA SER A 388 -10.46 -26.30 -16.84
C SER A 388 -9.23 -26.30 -17.74
N PHE A 389 -8.03 -26.47 -17.17
CA PHE A 389 -6.80 -26.56 -17.96
C PHE A 389 -6.74 -27.84 -18.82
N CYS A 390 -7.45 -28.88 -18.40
CA CYS A 390 -7.45 -30.18 -19.07
C CYS A 390 -8.50 -30.29 -20.19
N GLU A 391 -9.31 -29.26 -20.40
CA GLU A 391 -10.31 -29.20 -21.46
C GLU A 391 -9.80 -28.34 -22.62
N THR A 392 -10.09 -28.76 -23.85
CA THR A 392 -9.60 -28.08 -25.06
C THR A 392 -10.29 -26.72 -25.21
N ALA A 393 -9.54 -25.63 -25.06
CA ALA A 393 -10.05 -24.28 -25.32
C ALA A 393 -10.03 -23.98 -26.83
N ASN A 394 -11.19 -23.91 -27.47
CA ASN A 394 -11.32 -23.63 -28.92
C ASN A 394 -10.89 -22.20 -29.31
N SER A 395 -10.88 -21.25 -28.36
CA SER A 395 -10.26 -19.93 -28.47
C SER A 395 -9.92 -19.40 -27.08
N VAL A 396 -8.76 -18.74 -26.95
CA VAL A 396 -8.25 -18.21 -25.67
C VAL A 396 -8.07 -16.70 -25.80
N GLU A 397 -8.90 -15.93 -25.09
CA GLU A 397 -8.72 -14.48 -24.92
C GLU A 397 -7.77 -14.23 -23.74
N PHE A 398 -6.90 -13.22 -23.82
CA PHE A 398 -5.98 -12.88 -22.73
C PHE A 398 -6.49 -11.67 -21.94
N PRO A 399 -6.32 -11.63 -20.60
CA PRO A 399 -5.78 -12.69 -19.76
C PRO A 399 -6.75 -13.88 -19.66
N SER A 400 -6.23 -15.11 -19.66
CA SER A 400 -7.03 -16.33 -19.49
C SER A 400 -6.63 -17.11 -18.26
N TYR A 401 -7.63 -17.45 -17.44
CA TYR A 401 -7.45 -18.11 -16.15
C TYR A 401 -7.83 -19.58 -16.23
N PHE A 402 -7.02 -20.43 -15.60
CA PHE A 402 -7.17 -21.88 -15.63
C PHE A 402 -7.04 -22.49 -14.25
N THR A 403 -7.88 -23.49 -13.98
CA THR A 403 -7.69 -24.41 -12.86
C THR A 403 -7.30 -25.76 -13.43
N TYR A 404 -6.11 -26.24 -13.07
CA TYR A 404 -5.68 -27.60 -13.28
C TYR A 404 -6.10 -28.44 -12.07
N ARG A 405 -6.90 -29.46 -12.33
CA ARG A 405 -7.15 -30.56 -11.39
C ARG A 405 -6.46 -31.79 -11.97
N PRO A 406 -5.64 -32.50 -11.18
CA PRO A 406 -4.92 -33.66 -11.69
C PRO A 406 -5.91 -34.70 -12.22
N PRO A 407 -5.68 -35.21 -13.45
CA PRO A 407 -6.32 -36.43 -13.88
C PRO A 407 -5.66 -37.64 -13.19
N ALA A 408 -5.98 -38.87 -13.61
CA ALA A 408 -5.36 -40.08 -13.06
C ALA A 408 -3.81 -39.99 -13.05
N ALA A 409 -3.15 -40.56 -12.04
CA ALA A 409 -1.69 -40.48 -11.88
C ALA A 409 -0.95 -40.92 -13.16
N GLY A 410 0.07 -40.15 -13.56
CA GLY A 410 0.84 -40.39 -14.79
C GLY A 410 0.26 -39.81 -16.07
N THR A 411 -0.86 -39.09 -15.99
CA THR A 411 -1.42 -38.34 -17.13
C THR A 411 -0.98 -36.87 -17.12
N CYS A 412 -0.89 -36.28 -18.31
CA CYS A 412 -0.58 -34.87 -18.50
C CYS A 412 -1.71 -34.17 -19.25
N CYS A 413 -2.01 -32.94 -18.86
CA CYS A 413 -2.83 -32.03 -19.64
C CYS A 413 -1.93 -31.07 -20.41
N THR A 414 -2.26 -30.83 -21.68
CA THR A 414 -1.49 -29.94 -22.54
C THR A 414 -2.42 -28.89 -23.12
N GLN A 415 -1.98 -27.63 -23.09
CA GLN A 415 -2.70 -26.53 -23.67
C GLN A 415 -1.77 -25.63 -24.48
N ALA A 416 -2.16 -25.34 -25.72
CA ALA A 416 -1.46 -24.44 -26.62
C ALA A 416 -2.12 -23.06 -26.60
N PHE A 417 -1.31 -22.03 -26.62
CA PHE A 417 -1.70 -20.63 -26.59
C PHE A 417 -1.06 -19.90 -27.77
N SER A 418 -1.80 -18.97 -28.37
CA SER A 418 -1.31 -18.08 -29.43
C SER A 418 -2.00 -16.72 -29.36
N SER A 419 -1.23 -15.65 -29.55
CA SER A 419 -1.66 -14.25 -29.55
C SER A 419 -1.41 -13.59 -30.91
N MET A 420 -2.13 -12.51 -31.23
CA MET A 420 -1.96 -11.76 -32.47
C MET A 420 -0.76 -10.80 -32.37
N TYR A 421 0.23 -10.98 -33.26
CA TYR A 421 1.45 -10.17 -33.40
C TYR A 421 2.47 -10.27 -32.24
N ASN A 422 3.61 -9.57 -32.39
CA ASN A 422 4.92 -9.67 -31.72
C ASN A 422 4.95 -9.48 -30.18
N THR A 423 4.00 -10.09 -29.47
CA THR A 423 3.85 -10.15 -28.01
C THR A 423 4.49 -11.42 -27.47
N ARG A 424 4.77 -11.46 -26.16
CA ARG A 424 5.14 -12.66 -25.42
C ARG A 424 3.98 -13.13 -24.57
N LEU A 425 3.94 -14.43 -24.31
CA LEU A 425 2.98 -15.07 -23.42
C LEU A 425 3.66 -15.39 -22.11
N THR A 426 3.11 -14.91 -21.00
CA THR A 426 3.61 -15.21 -19.66
C THR A 426 2.58 -16.04 -18.90
N VAL A 427 3.04 -17.17 -18.34
CA VAL A 427 2.25 -18.03 -17.45
C VAL A 427 2.59 -17.68 -16.02
N HIS A 428 1.58 -17.32 -15.25
CA HIS A 428 1.69 -17.05 -13.83
C HIS A 428 1.04 -18.16 -13.02
N PHE A 429 1.72 -18.61 -11.97
CA PHE A 429 1.17 -19.54 -10.99
C PHE A 429 0.61 -18.74 -9.83
N GLN A 430 -0.71 -18.72 -9.70
CA GLN A 430 -1.37 -17.95 -8.65
C GLN A 430 -1.40 -18.72 -7.34
N SER A 431 -1.70 -20.02 -7.39
CA SER A 431 -1.70 -20.86 -6.20
C SER A 431 -1.51 -22.33 -6.55
N VAL A 432 -0.83 -23.04 -5.66
CA VAL A 432 -0.68 -24.50 -5.70
C VAL A 432 -1.22 -25.04 -4.38
N PHE A 433 -2.41 -25.63 -4.42
CA PHE A 433 -3.04 -26.28 -3.27
C PHE A 433 -2.88 -27.78 -3.38
N LEU A 434 -2.17 -28.38 -2.42
CA LEU A 434 -1.90 -29.81 -2.37
C LEU A 434 -2.48 -30.40 -1.09
N ALA A 435 -3.27 -31.47 -1.22
CA ALA A 435 -3.78 -32.23 -0.08
C ALA A 435 -2.67 -33.02 0.64
N ASP A 436 -1.59 -33.39 -0.07
CA ASP A 436 -0.39 -34.01 0.49
C ASP A 436 0.86 -33.26 -0.01
N TYR A 437 1.67 -32.76 0.91
CA TYR A 437 2.88 -31.97 0.63
C TYR A 437 3.99 -32.78 -0.07
N ARG A 438 3.88 -34.11 -0.11
CA ARG A 438 4.79 -35.01 -0.82
C ARG A 438 4.44 -35.17 -2.30
N THR A 439 3.23 -34.78 -2.70
CA THR A 439 2.83 -34.80 -4.11
C THR A 439 3.68 -33.81 -4.91
N ARG A 440 4.11 -34.20 -6.11
CA ARG A 440 4.85 -33.33 -7.02
C ARG A 440 4.16 -33.23 -8.37
N TYR A 441 4.27 -32.07 -8.98
CA TYR A 441 3.81 -31.81 -10.33
C TYR A 441 5.00 -31.49 -11.21
N ARG A 442 4.92 -31.86 -12.48
CA ARG A 442 5.91 -31.46 -13.47
C ARG A 442 5.26 -30.56 -14.48
N ILE A 443 5.92 -29.45 -14.80
CA ILE A 443 5.51 -28.58 -15.89
C ILE A 443 6.58 -28.52 -16.97
N GLU A 444 6.13 -28.64 -18.21
CA GLU A 444 6.94 -28.50 -19.42
C GLU A 444 6.37 -27.31 -20.21
N LEU A 445 7.23 -26.35 -20.56
CA LEU A 445 6.89 -25.21 -21.42
C LEU A 445 7.69 -25.28 -22.70
N TYR A 446 7.04 -25.07 -23.84
CA TYR A 446 7.68 -25.03 -25.15
C TYR A 446 7.38 -23.72 -25.87
N ASN A 447 8.39 -23.17 -26.55
CA ASN A 447 8.28 -21.92 -27.29
C ASN A 447 7.66 -22.13 -28.67
N GLY A 448 6.34 -22.31 -28.70
CA GLY A 448 5.54 -22.60 -29.88
C GLY A 448 4.31 -23.43 -29.51
N GLN A 449 3.54 -23.91 -30.48
CA GLN A 449 2.31 -24.67 -30.22
C GLN A 449 2.48 -26.20 -30.10
N PHE A 450 3.71 -26.71 -30.26
CA PHE A 450 3.99 -28.16 -30.32
C PHE A 450 5.18 -28.54 -29.45
N ASP A 451 5.24 -29.80 -29.01
CA ASP A 451 6.30 -30.31 -28.11
C ASP A 451 7.64 -30.61 -28.80
N MET A 452 7.67 -30.54 -30.12
CA MET A 452 8.91 -30.51 -30.92
C MET A 452 9.60 -29.14 -30.90
N MET A 453 8.91 -28.10 -30.41
CA MET A 453 9.47 -26.74 -30.32
C MET A 453 10.52 -26.65 -29.21
N PRO A 454 11.33 -25.57 -29.16
CA PRO A 454 12.33 -25.41 -28.11
C PRO A 454 11.71 -25.47 -26.71
N LEU A 455 12.21 -26.38 -25.87
CA LEU A 455 11.84 -26.50 -24.47
C LEU A 455 12.37 -25.28 -23.70
N LEU A 456 11.46 -24.52 -23.08
CA LEU A 456 11.77 -23.35 -22.26
C LEU A 456 12.03 -23.74 -20.81
N ALA A 457 11.22 -24.65 -20.26
CA ALA A 457 11.30 -25.08 -18.88
C ALA A 457 10.79 -26.52 -18.72
N ASN A 458 11.43 -27.28 -17.84
CA ASN A 458 10.96 -28.58 -17.35
C ASN A 458 11.22 -28.65 -15.85
N ILE A 459 10.20 -28.36 -15.05
CA ILE A 459 10.32 -28.09 -13.61
C ILE A 459 9.39 -29.00 -12.84
N THR A 460 9.92 -29.67 -11.81
CA THR A 460 9.13 -30.41 -10.82
C THR A 460 8.89 -29.55 -9.58
N PHE A 461 7.66 -29.44 -9.11
CA PHE A 461 7.25 -28.52 -8.05
C PHE A 461 6.19 -29.09 -7.12
N ASN A 462 6.19 -28.62 -5.87
CA ASN A 462 5.16 -28.89 -4.85
C ASN A 462 4.73 -27.61 -4.11
N ARG A 463 5.09 -26.45 -4.65
CA ARG A 463 4.78 -25.10 -4.14
C ARG A 463 4.61 -24.15 -5.32
N THR A 464 4.14 -22.93 -5.07
CA THR A 464 4.01 -21.90 -6.11
C THR A 464 5.35 -21.67 -6.81
N LEU A 465 5.29 -21.56 -8.14
CA LEU A 465 6.44 -21.37 -9.02
C LEU A 465 6.57 -19.91 -9.47
N GLU A 466 7.79 -19.53 -9.88
CA GLU A 466 8.02 -18.30 -10.61
C GLU A 466 7.27 -18.28 -11.95
N SER A 467 7.00 -17.07 -12.44
CA SER A 467 6.31 -16.87 -13.72
C SER A 467 7.25 -17.19 -14.88
N LEU A 468 6.73 -17.85 -15.91
CA LEU A 468 7.52 -18.30 -17.06
C LEU A 468 6.98 -17.67 -18.34
N SER A 469 7.87 -17.17 -19.20
CA SER A 469 7.48 -16.44 -20.42
C SER A 469 8.05 -17.06 -21.68
N SER A 470 7.28 -17.01 -22.77
CA SER A 470 7.75 -17.35 -24.12
C SER A 470 8.66 -16.25 -24.71
N PHE A 471 9.35 -16.60 -25.79
CA PHE A 471 10.07 -15.66 -26.65
C PHE A 471 9.29 -15.27 -27.90
N SER A 472 8.22 -16.01 -28.23
CA SER A 472 7.29 -15.74 -29.34
C SER A 472 5.88 -15.48 -28.83
N ASN A 473 4.96 -15.20 -29.75
CA ASN A 473 3.52 -15.07 -29.49
C ASN A 473 2.81 -16.43 -29.33
N GLU A 474 3.56 -17.52 -29.19
CA GLU A 474 3.05 -18.89 -29.09
C GLU A 474 3.69 -19.62 -27.91
N LEU A 475 2.89 -20.42 -27.20
CA LEU A 475 3.35 -21.15 -26.03
C LEU A 475 2.56 -22.44 -25.85
N LEU A 476 3.25 -23.54 -25.60
CA LEU A 476 2.66 -24.81 -25.20
C LEU A 476 2.99 -25.03 -23.73
N VAL A 477 1.96 -25.25 -22.92
CA VAL A 477 2.10 -25.59 -21.50
C VAL A 477 1.59 -27.01 -21.29
N ARG A 478 2.42 -27.87 -20.71
CA ARG A 478 2.06 -29.23 -20.33
C ARG A 478 2.26 -29.43 -18.84
N LEU A 479 1.19 -29.78 -18.14
CA LEU A 479 1.17 -30.09 -16.72
C LEU A 479 0.96 -31.58 -16.53
N CYS A 480 1.86 -32.22 -15.79
CA CYS A 480 1.86 -33.64 -15.50
C CYS A 480 1.76 -33.89 -13.99
N HIS A 481 0.92 -34.83 -13.60
CA HIS A 481 0.83 -35.31 -12.22
C HIS A 481 1.81 -36.48 -11.99
N SER A 482 2.68 -36.37 -10.99
CA SER A 482 3.67 -37.40 -10.65
C SER A 482 3.70 -37.68 -9.15
N CYS A 483 3.51 -38.93 -8.75
CA CYS A 483 3.59 -39.33 -7.35
C CYS A 483 4.79 -40.24 -7.11
N ASP A 484 5.50 -39.99 -6.01
CA ASP A 484 6.59 -40.86 -5.56
C ASP A 484 6.04 -42.21 -5.01
N ASP A 485 4.81 -42.23 -4.48
CA ASP A 485 4.12 -43.46 -4.03
C ASP A 485 2.69 -43.56 -4.61
N VAL A 486 2.57 -44.33 -5.69
CA VAL A 486 1.31 -44.60 -6.40
C VAL A 486 0.30 -45.39 -5.53
N ARG A 487 0.74 -46.00 -4.43
CA ARG A 487 -0.14 -46.75 -3.50
C ARG A 487 -0.77 -45.86 -2.43
N SER A 488 -0.30 -44.62 -2.27
CA SER A 488 -0.89 -43.68 -1.32
C SER A 488 -2.27 -43.22 -1.80
N LEU A 489 -3.28 -43.28 -0.94
CA LEU A 489 -4.62 -42.71 -1.19
C LEU A 489 -4.55 -41.20 -1.51
N SER A 490 -3.52 -40.49 -1.03
CA SER A 490 -3.30 -39.09 -1.36
C SER A 490 -2.92 -38.85 -2.83
N CYS A 491 -2.25 -39.80 -3.49
CA CYS A 491 -1.86 -39.66 -4.90
C CYS A 491 -3.07 -39.63 -5.86
N TRP A 492 -4.18 -40.26 -5.44
CA TRP A 492 -5.42 -40.33 -6.19
C TRP A 492 -6.47 -39.33 -5.69
N ASN A 493 -6.13 -38.53 -4.69
CA ASN A 493 -7.03 -37.53 -4.13
C ASN A 493 -7.13 -36.33 -5.09
N GLN A 494 -8.30 -36.14 -5.71
CA GLN A 494 -8.57 -35.05 -6.66
C GLN A 494 -8.79 -33.67 -5.99
N SER A 495 -8.40 -33.55 -4.72
CA SER A 495 -8.52 -32.29 -3.98
C SER A 495 -7.43 -31.29 -4.36
N ASP A 496 -6.33 -31.74 -4.97
CA ASP A 496 -5.25 -30.88 -5.45
C ASP A 496 -5.74 -29.92 -6.54
N ARG A 497 -5.29 -28.68 -6.46
CA ARG A 497 -5.68 -27.61 -7.39
C ARG A 497 -4.48 -26.72 -7.68
N ILE A 498 -4.17 -26.54 -8.96
CA ILE A 498 -3.20 -25.54 -9.41
C ILE A 498 -3.97 -24.48 -10.19
N GLN A 499 -3.91 -23.24 -9.73
CA GLN A 499 -4.47 -22.10 -10.43
C GLN A 499 -3.35 -21.35 -11.14
N LEU A 500 -3.53 -21.16 -12.44
CA LEU A 500 -2.60 -20.44 -13.28
C LEU A 500 -3.38 -19.53 -14.24
N TYR A 501 -2.73 -18.49 -14.73
CA TYR A 501 -3.30 -17.70 -15.81
C TYR A 501 -2.21 -17.32 -16.80
N VAL A 502 -2.62 -17.08 -18.03
CA VAL A 502 -1.73 -16.70 -19.13
C VAL A 502 -2.12 -15.30 -19.58
N VAL A 503 -1.12 -14.44 -19.75
CA VAL A 503 -1.26 -13.08 -20.26
C VAL A 503 -0.45 -12.91 -21.52
N ASN A 504 -0.88 -12.00 -22.40
CA ASN A 504 -0.07 -11.52 -23.50
C ASN A 504 0.40 -10.09 -23.20
N ASP A 505 1.69 -9.83 -23.40
CA ASP A 505 2.25 -8.50 -23.19
C ASP A 505 3.38 -8.25 -24.20
N ASP A 506 3.79 -7.00 -24.37
CA ASP A 506 4.90 -6.61 -25.26
C ASP A 506 6.24 -7.21 -24.79
N GLY A 507 6.30 -7.65 -23.53
CA GLY A 507 7.46 -8.26 -22.88
C GLY A 507 7.06 -9.36 -21.90
N ARG A 508 7.93 -9.62 -20.92
CA ARG A 508 7.57 -10.49 -19.79
C ARG A 508 6.70 -9.67 -18.83
N ASP A 509 5.50 -10.16 -18.49
CA ASP A 509 4.61 -9.45 -17.56
C ASP A 509 5.23 -9.39 -16.15
N ALA A 510 5.28 -8.19 -15.58
CA ALA A 510 5.92 -7.92 -14.29
C ALA A 510 4.88 -7.84 -13.17
N ASP A 511 5.29 -8.18 -11.95
CA ASP A 511 4.44 -7.97 -10.78
C ASP A 511 4.35 -6.47 -10.44
N VAL A 512 5.44 -5.73 -10.67
CA VAL A 512 5.55 -4.31 -10.35
C VAL A 512 6.34 -3.59 -11.44
N HIS A 513 5.79 -2.48 -11.92
CA HIS A 513 6.46 -1.52 -12.81
C HIS A 513 6.57 -0.17 -12.10
N ILE A 514 7.79 0.37 -12.02
CA ILE A 514 8.06 1.70 -11.49
C ILE A 514 8.81 2.50 -12.54
N TRP A 515 8.11 3.48 -13.14
CA TRP A 515 8.59 4.24 -14.28
C TRP A 515 8.59 5.73 -14.00
N ASN A 516 9.58 6.45 -14.53
CA ASN A 516 9.64 7.93 -14.46
C ASN A 516 9.51 8.52 -13.05
N SER A 517 9.86 7.74 -12.02
CA SER A 517 9.45 8.02 -10.65
C SER A 517 10.61 8.45 -9.76
N ARG A 518 10.30 8.96 -8.57
CA ARG A 518 11.30 9.31 -7.56
C ARG A 518 10.88 8.81 -6.19
N VAL A 519 11.67 7.92 -5.59
CA VAL A 519 11.44 7.33 -4.28
C VAL A 519 12.61 7.65 -3.35
N VAL A 520 12.47 8.68 -2.49
CA VAL A 520 13.61 9.26 -1.78
C VAL A 520 13.37 9.59 -0.32
N ASN A 521 14.41 9.45 0.51
CA ASN A 521 14.40 9.84 1.93
C ASN A 521 13.29 9.21 2.79
N ASN A 522 12.87 7.98 2.45
CA ASN A 522 11.99 7.20 3.30
C ASN A 522 12.82 6.53 4.42
N SER A 523 12.24 6.39 5.62
CA SER A 523 12.97 5.92 6.81
C SER A 523 13.25 4.42 6.81
N LEU A 524 12.61 3.64 5.93
CA LEU A 524 12.95 2.24 5.65
C LEU A 524 13.54 2.10 4.24
N SER A 525 13.13 1.10 3.47
CA SER A 525 13.59 0.89 2.09
C SER A 525 12.90 1.84 1.12
N GLY A 526 13.53 2.14 0.00
CA GLY A 526 12.88 2.87 -1.10
C GLY A 526 11.74 2.05 -1.66
N VAL A 527 12.08 0.88 -2.20
CA VAL A 527 11.13 -0.11 -2.72
C VAL A 527 11.41 -1.43 -2.03
N ARG A 528 10.42 -2.00 -1.35
CA ARG A 528 10.47 -3.32 -0.76
C ARG A 528 9.45 -4.23 -1.42
N VAL A 529 9.91 -5.41 -1.85
CA VAL A 529 9.11 -6.41 -2.56
C VAL A 529 9.18 -7.72 -1.78
N VAL A 530 8.03 -8.26 -1.46
CA VAL A 530 7.88 -9.51 -0.70
C VAL A 530 7.11 -10.51 -1.56
N ASN A 531 7.58 -11.75 -1.61
CA ASN A 531 7.03 -12.84 -2.40
C ASN A 531 6.94 -12.50 -3.91
N LEU A 532 8.01 -11.97 -4.49
CA LEU A 532 8.06 -11.71 -5.93
C LEU A 532 7.82 -13.01 -6.71
N ARG A 533 6.84 -13.01 -7.62
CA ARG A 533 6.44 -14.17 -8.43
C ARG A 533 6.95 -14.07 -9.87
N SER A 534 7.02 -12.87 -10.42
CA SER A 534 7.60 -12.60 -11.75
C SER A 534 8.84 -11.72 -11.58
N LEU A 535 8.87 -10.56 -12.21
CA LEU A 535 9.93 -9.58 -12.10
C LEU A 535 9.40 -8.24 -11.59
N ILE A 536 10.31 -7.39 -11.15
CA ILE A 536 10.08 -5.97 -10.95
C ILE A 536 10.82 -5.20 -12.04
N GLU A 537 10.13 -4.26 -12.68
CA GLU A 537 10.71 -3.39 -13.69
C GLU A 537 10.86 -1.98 -13.13
N ILE A 538 12.09 -1.47 -13.10
CA ILE A 538 12.39 -0.10 -12.69
C ILE A 538 13.04 0.60 -13.88
N ASN A 539 12.36 1.62 -14.42
CA ASN A 539 12.83 2.37 -15.58
C ASN A 539 12.79 3.88 -15.30
N GLN A 540 13.81 4.62 -15.73
CA GLN A 540 13.90 6.08 -15.58
C GLN A 540 13.52 6.59 -14.17
N THR A 541 13.86 5.84 -13.13
CA THR A 541 13.40 6.07 -11.76
C THR A 541 14.58 6.30 -10.82
N ILE A 542 14.46 7.29 -9.93
CA ILE A 542 15.46 7.63 -8.93
C ILE A 542 15.05 7.05 -7.58
N ILE A 543 15.81 6.08 -7.08
CA ILE A 543 15.64 5.53 -5.72
C ILE A 543 16.90 5.88 -4.92
N ASN A 544 16.80 6.83 -3.99
CA ASN A 544 17.99 7.38 -3.34
C ASN A 544 17.72 7.90 -1.92
N HIS A 545 18.73 7.92 -1.06
CA HIS A 545 18.70 8.44 0.32
C HIS A 545 17.66 7.78 1.24
N ASN A 546 17.11 6.63 0.85
CA ASN A 546 16.30 5.79 1.74
C ASN A 546 17.24 5.12 2.75
N GLN A 547 16.77 4.91 3.97
CA GLN A 547 17.69 4.64 5.06
C GLN A 547 18.17 3.19 5.09
N ARG A 548 17.31 2.23 4.77
CA ARG A 548 17.66 0.80 4.82
C ARG A 548 18.28 0.32 3.50
N HIS A 549 17.46 0.19 2.45
CA HIS A 549 17.90 -0.24 1.13
C HIS A 549 17.26 0.65 0.05
N GLY A 550 17.91 0.75 -1.12
CA GLY A 550 17.26 1.34 -2.29
C GLY A 550 16.11 0.43 -2.76
N LEU A 551 16.48 -0.76 -3.23
CA LEU A 551 15.58 -1.86 -3.56
C LEU A 551 15.85 -3.03 -2.62
N ASP A 552 14.80 -3.57 -2.00
CA ASP A 552 14.82 -4.70 -1.07
C ASP A 552 13.89 -5.80 -1.59
N ILE A 553 14.46 -6.90 -2.10
CA ILE A 553 13.68 -8.09 -2.49
C ILE A 553 13.82 -9.11 -1.36
N ASP A 554 12.79 -9.21 -0.53
CA ASP A 554 12.82 -9.96 0.74
C ASP A 554 12.60 -11.47 0.52
N SER A 555 11.70 -11.82 -0.41
CA SER A 555 11.35 -13.21 -0.75
C SER A 555 10.76 -13.31 -2.15
N GLY A 556 10.74 -14.52 -2.71
CA GLY A 556 10.19 -14.83 -4.04
C GLY A 556 9.96 -16.32 -4.25
N ALA A 557 9.27 -16.66 -5.35
CA ALA A 557 8.96 -18.04 -5.75
C ALA A 557 10.18 -18.79 -6.29
#